data_AF-A0A934KF21-F1
#
_entry.id   AF-A0A934KF21-F1
#
_cell.length_a   1.000
_cell.length_b   1.000
_cell.length_c   1.000
_cell.angle_alpha   90.00
_cell.angle_beta   90.00
_cell.angle_gamma   90.00
#
_symmetry.space_group_name_H-M   'P 1'
#
loop_
_entity.id
_entity.type
_entity.pdbx_description
1 polymer ?
#
loop_
_entity_poly.entity_id
_entity_poly.type
_entity_poly.pdbx_seq_one_letter_code
_entity_poly.pdbx_strand_id
1 'polypeptide(L)'
;MQQPPPPVLGGTPATAPVPYAGQLSVDGAWQWDGNTWVPRSAGADYRPTRTRSLVAASALGLWVLSAVLFLVAQLSRLSLANRILSGDLPTQADANASDTFVQNSFLFEVAVYILSGIVFLMWLHRIVANNRALGAKQLVYTPGWAVGWWFVPFANLVRPVQVVDEAWRAADPAVADSTRDSRRRSGSRGLIAGWWTFWILGLVTSIGAISPNNVTPSSLHDSTVVAMVSLVLRIIACLLAIVIVITLTARQQRKADSLHASGAHAQSAAAPPPPLLPPSV
;
A
#
# COMPACT_ATOMS: atom_id res chain seq x y z
N MET A 1 -23.97 57.16 -46.97
CA MET A 1 -23.09 56.64 -45.89
C MET A 1 -23.91 55.67 -45.05
N GLN A 2 -23.59 54.37 -45.06
CA GLN A 2 -23.92 53.38 -44.03
C GLN A 2 -23.13 52.08 -44.34
N GLN A 3 -22.76 51.36 -43.28
CA GLN A 3 -21.45 50.75 -43.02
C GLN A 3 -21.06 49.49 -43.82
N PRO A 4 -19.74 49.20 -43.98
CA PRO A 4 -19.27 47.92 -44.48
C PRO A 4 -19.50 46.79 -43.43
N PRO A 5 -19.64 45.52 -43.88
CA PRO A 5 -19.85 44.39 -42.98
C PRO A 5 -18.66 44.17 -42.03
N PRO A 6 -18.90 43.61 -40.82
CA PRO A 6 -17.84 43.37 -39.85
C PRO A 6 -16.84 42.30 -40.36
N PRO A 7 -15.57 42.37 -39.94
CA PRO A 7 -14.57 41.39 -40.33
C PRO A 7 -14.92 40.03 -39.72
N VAL A 8 -14.88 38.98 -40.56
CA VAL A 8 -14.95 37.60 -40.12
C VAL A 8 -13.76 37.34 -39.19
N LEU A 9 -14.03 37.17 -37.90
CA LEU A 9 -13.03 36.70 -36.94
C LEU A 9 -12.60 35.32 -37.42
N GLY A 10 -11.35 35.22 -37.91
CA GLY A 10 -10.71 33.95 -38.20
C GLY A 10 -10.75 33.11 -36.93
N GLY A 11 -11.64 32.11 -36.91
CA GLY A 11 -11.59 31.07 -35.90
C GLY A 11 -10.18 30.49 -35.94
N THR A 12 -9.52 30.46 -34.78
CA THR A 12 -8.33 29.62 -34.61
C THR A 12 -8.68 28.24 -35.17
N PRO A 13 -7.90 27.67 -36.11
CA PRO A 13 -8.18 26.33 -36.57
C PRO A 13 -8.16 25.44 -35.33
N ALA A 14 -9.29 24.82 -35.01
CA ALA A 14 -9.31 23.70 -34.09
C ALA A 14 -8.33 22.69 -34.69
N THR A 15 -7.18 22.49 -34.05
CA THR A 15 -6.18 21.54 -34.48
C THR A 15 -6.86 20.19 -34.56
N ALA A 16 -7.08 19.70 -35.79
CA ALA A 16 -7.61 18.36 -36.01
C ALA A 16 -6.71 17.37 -35.25
N PRO A 17 -7.27 16.31 -34.64
CA PRO A 17 -6.46 15.27 -34.00
C PRO A 17 -5.48 14.73 -35.04
N VAL A 18 -4.19 14.81 -34.76
CA VAL A 18 -3.16 14.32 -35.68
C VAL A 18 -3.33 12.81 -35.81
N PRO A 19 -3.51 12.27 -37.03
CA PRO A 19 -3.67 10.83 -37.23
C PRO A 19 -2.52 10.09 -36.55
N TYR A 20 -2.85 9.00 -35.85
CA TYR A 20 -1.87 8.09 -35.21
C TYR A 20 -1.12 8.62 -33.98
N ALA A 21 -1.38 9.85 -33.51
CA ALA A 21 -0.76 10.36 -32.29
C ALA A 21 -1.03 9.42 -31.09
N GLY A 22 0.04 9.00 -30.41
CA GLY A 22 0.01 8.03 -29.31
C GLY A 22 0.20 6.57 -29.71
N GLN A 23 0.33 6.25 -31.01
CA GLN A 23 0.60 4.89 -31.47
C GLN A 23 1.99 4.42 -31.02
N LEU A 24 2.09 3.16 -30.61
CA LEU A 24 3.34 2.53 -30.20
C LEU A 24 3.94 1.74 -31.37
N SER A 25 5.27 1.72 -31.44
CA SER A 25 6.01 0.82 -32.34
C SER A 25 5.77 -0.64 -31.93
N VAL A 26 6.04 -1.58 -32.85
CA VAL A 26 5.82 -3.02 -32.63
C VAL A 26 6.62 -3.54 -31.42
N ASP A 27 7.81 -3.01 -31.20
CA ASP A 27 8.67 -3.30 -30.05
C ASP A 27 8.30 -2.47 -28.78
N GLY A 28 7.37 -1.52 -28.91
CA GLY A 28 6.93 -0.63 -27.83
C GLY A 28 7.96 0.41 -27.37
N ALA A 29 9.12 0.48 -28.04
CA ALA A 29 10.23 1.37 -27.68
C ALA A 29 10.02 2.82 -28.15
N TRP A 30 9.10 3.04 -29.10
CA TRP A 30 8.81 4.36 -29.67
C TRP A 30 7.32 4.67 -29.60
N GLN A 31 7.00 5.94 -29.43
CA GLN A 31 5.66 6.49 -29.45
C GLN A 31 5.58 7.57 -30.54
N TRP A 32 4.58 7.48 -31.40
CA TRP A 32 4.33 8.48 -32.43
C TRP A 32 3.69 9.72 -31.82
N ASP A 33 4.30 10.91 -32.01
CA ASP A 33 3.75 12.18 -31.50
C ASP A 33 2.78 12.86 -32.49
N GLY A 34 2.63 12.30 -33.69
CA GLY A 34 1.87 12.88 -34.81
C GLY A 34 2.74 13.21 -36.01
N ASN A 35 4.03 13.47 -35.80
CA ASN A 35 4.99 13.87 -36.84
C ASN A 35 6.24 12.99 -36.87
N THR A 36 6.72 12.55 -35.71
CA THR A 36 7.95 11.77 -35.57
C THR A 36 7.82 10.68 -34.51
N TRP A 37 8.65 9.65 -34.63
CA TRP A 37 8.80 8.66 -33.58
C TRP A 37 9.64 9.25 -32.45
N VAL A 38 9.03 9.38 -31.27
CA VAL A 38 9.70 9.82 -30.05
C VAL A 38 10.02 8.58 -29.21
N PRO A 39 11.25 8.44 -28.69
CA PRO A 39 11.61 7.27 -27.91
C PRO A 39 10.82 7.26 -26.59
N ARG A 40 10.22 6.12 -26.26
CA ARG A 40 9.52 5.92 -25.00
C ARG A 40 10.53 5.50 -23.94
N SER A 41 10.70 6.30 -22.90
CA SER A 41 11.52 5.90 -21.76
C SER A 41 10.89 4.68 -21.07
N ALA A 42 11.66 3.60 -20.91
CA ALA A 42 11.22 2.43 -20.17
C ALA A 42 10.88 2.86 -18.73
N GLY A 43 9.61 2.82 -18.33
CA GLY A 43 9.16 3.38 -17.06
C GLY A 43 8.65 4.83 -17.13
N ALA A 44 8.33 5.37 -18.31
CA ALA A 44 7.68 6.68 -18.46
C ALA A 44 6.39 6.83 -17.64
N ASP A 45 5.65 5.72 -17.50
CA ASP A 45 4.39 5.68 -16.73
C ASP A 45 4.62 5.43 -15.23
N TYR A 46 5.86 5.19 -14.80
CA TYR A 46 6.17 5.03 -13.39
C TYR A 46 5.99 6.36 -12.68
N ARG A 47 5.22 6.33 -11.60
CA ARG A 47 4.97 7.53 -10.81
C ARG A 47 5.53 7.34 -9.40
N PRO A 48 6.45 8.22 -8.94
CA PRO A 48 7.10 8.07 -7.64
C PRO A 48 6.12 7.90 -6.48
N THR A 49 6.48 7.03 -5.54
CA THR A 49 5.65 6.69 -4.38
C THR A 49 6.21 7.16 -3.05
N ARG A 50 7.36 7.86 -3.05
CA ARG A 50 8.06 8.30 -1.83
C ARG A 50 7.19 9.09 -0.86
N THR A 51 6.41 10.06 -1.35
CA THR A 51 5.51 10.82 -0.48
C THR A 51 4.43 9.92 0.12
N ARG A 52 3.83 9.04 -0.69
CA ARG A 52 2.79 8.11 -0.21
C ARG A 52 3.35 7.09 0.78
N SER A 53 4.58 6.62 0.57
CA SER A 53 5.22 5.69 1.49
C SER A 53 5.58 6.36 2.81
N LEU A 54 6.01 7.62 2.80
CA LEU A 54 6.26 8.39 4.01
C LEU A 54 4.95 8.61 4.78
N VAL A 55 3.88 9.03 4.11
CA VAL A 55 2.57 9.22 4.77
C VAL A 55 2.04 7.89 5.33
N ALA A 56 2.16 6.78 4.58
CA ALA A 56 1.77 5.45 5.06
C ALA A 56 2.63 4.98 6.25
N ALA A 57 3.95 5.13 6.18
CA ALA A 57 4.85 4.75 7.27
C ALA A 57 4.61 5.60 8.52
N SER A 58 4.38 6.91 8.37
CA SER A 58 4.04 7.80 9.48
C SER A 58 2.70 7.47 10.11
N ALA A 59 1.67 7.16 9.31
CA ALA A 59 0.36 6.72 9.83
C ALA A 59 0.48 5.41 10.60
N LEU A 60 1.18 4.42 10.04
CA LEU A 60 1.47 3.15 10.73
C LEU A 60 2.31 3.37 12.01
N GLY A 61 3.25 4.30 11.99
CA GLY A 61 4.03 4.68 13.17
C GLY A 61 3.15 5.31 14.26
N LEU A 62 2.22 6.19 13.88
CA LEU A 62 1.22 6.74 14.80
C LEU A 62 0.32 5.64 15.37
N TRP A 63 -0.04 4.64 14.56
CA TRP A 63 -0.77 3.47 15.05
C TRP A 63 0.04 2.65 16.07
N VAL A 64 1.35 2.49 15.87
CA VAL A 64 2.21 1.85 16.90
C VAL A 64 2.18 2.65 18.20
N LEU A 65 2.27 3.98 18.13
CA LEU A 65 2.22 4.83 19.32
C LEU A 65 0.86 4.74 20.04
N SER A 66 -0.25 4.73 19.31
CA SER A 66 -1.59 4.55 19.91
C SER A 66 -1.76 3.15 20.50
N ALA A 67 -1.21 2.11 19.86
CA ALA A 67 -1.22 0.76 20.39
C ALA A 67 -0.38 0.62 21.67
N VAL A 68 0.76 1.33 21.78
CA VAL A 68 1.56 1.40 23.02
C VAL A 68 0.78 2.12 24.13
N LEU A 69 0.11 3.24 23.82
CA LEU A 69 -0.76 3.92 24.78
C LEU A 69 -1.88 2.99 25.28
N PHE A 70 -2.51 2.25 24.37
CA PHE A 70 -3.54 1.29 24.74
C PHE A 70 -2.98 0.12 25.56
N LEU A 71 -1.76 -0.33 25.28
CA LEU A 71 -1.06 -1.32 26.11
C LEU A 71 -0.82 -0.80 27.53
N VAL A 72 -0.46 0.48 27.69
CA VAL A 72 -0.33 1.12 29.01
C VAL A 72 -1.68 1.17 29.74
N ALA A 73 -2.78 1.44 29.03
CA ALA A 73 -4.12 1.38 29.61
C ALA A 73 -4.52 -0.04 30.05
N GLN A 74 -4.12 -1.06 29.30
CA GLN A 74 -4.34 -2.46 29.68
C GLN A 74 -3.48 -2.84 30.91
N LEU A 75 -2.25 -2.34 31.00
CA LEU A 75 -1.38 -2.55 32.17
C LEU A 75 -1.94 -1.91 33.44
N SER A 76 -2.52 -0.70 33.34
CA SER A 76 -3.16 -0.05 34.49
C SER A 76 -4.44 -0.79 34.93
N ARG A 77 -5.20 -1.34 33.97
CA ARG A 77 -6.34 -2.22 34.28
C ARG A 77 -5.91 -3.50 34.97
N LEU A 78 -4.84 -4.13 34.50
CA LEU A 78 -4.29 -5.35 35.08
C LEU A 78 -3.78 -5.11 36.51
N SER A 79 -3.11 -3.98 36.76
CA SER A 79 -2.64 -3.62 38.10
C SER A 79 -3.80 -3.37 39.07
N LEU A 80 -4.89 -2.74 38.61
CA LEU A 80 -6.11 -2.57 39.40
C LEU A 80 -6.77 -3.92 39.72
N ALA A 81 -6.87 -4.84 38.75
CA ALA A 81 -7.40 -6.18 38.97
C ALA A 81 -6.56 -6.97 40.00
N ASN A 82 -5.23 -6.88 39.92
CA ASN A 82 -4.34 -7.53 40.88
C ASN A 82 -4.47 -6.97 42.30
N ARG A 83 -4.68 -5.65 42.44
CA ARG A 83 -4.96 -5.01 43.73
C ARG A 83 -6.26 -5.55 44.36
N ILE A 84 -7.33 -5.64 43.57
CA ILE A 84 -8.61 -6.22 44.01
C ILE A 84 -8.43 -7.68 44.46
N LEU A 85 -7.69 -8.48 43.68
CA LEU A 85 -7.38 -9.88 44.03
C LEU A 85 -6.54 -10.01 45.31
N SER A 86 -5.71 -9.01 45.63
CA SER A 86 -4.93 -8.95 46.87
C SER A 86 -5.72 -8.45 48.09
N GLY A 87 -7.02 -8.18 47.94
CA GLY A 87 -7.91 -7.73 49.01
C GLY A 87 -8.03 -6.21 49.17
N ASP A 88 -7.46 -5.43 48.25
CA ASP A 88 -7.68 -3.99 48.19
C ASP A 88 -9.11 -3.70 47.70
N LEU A 89 -9.73 -2.65 48.24
CA LEU A 89 -11.08 -2.20 47.89
C LEU A 89 -10.98 -0.83 47.22
N PRO A 90 -10.62 -0.77 45.91
CA PRO A 90 -10.50 0.48 45.20
C PRO A 90 -11.83 1.23 45.17
N THR A 91 -11.74 2.55 45.13
CA THR A 91 -12.95 3.37 45.07
C THR A 91 -13.64 3.21 43.72
N GLN A 92 -14.95 3.49 43.67
CA GLN A 92 -15.67 3.54 42.39
C GLN A 92 -15.03 4.54 41.41
N ALA A 93 -14.43 5.62 41.92
CA ALA A 93 -13.73 6.61 41.11
C ALA A 93 -12.47 5.99 40.44
N ASP A 94 -11.71 5.16 41.14
CA ASP A 94 -10.54 4.46 40.59
C ASP A 94 -10.92 3.50 39.46
N ALA A 95 -12.00 2.73 39.67
CA ALA A 95 -12.53 1.82 38.65
C ALA A 95 -13.00 2.58 37.40
N ASN A 96 -13.81 3.63 37.60
CA ASN A 96 -14.31 4.47 36.50
C ASN A 96 -13.18 5.16 35.73
N ALA A 97 -12.13 5.63 36.43
CA ALA A 97 -10.97 6.25 35.79
C ALA A 97 -10.19 5.25 34.94
N SER A 98 -9.98 4.02 35.43
CA SER A 98 -9.33 2.96 34.67
C SER A 98 -10.15 2.57 33.44
N ASP A 99 -11.46 2.36 33.59
CA ASP A 99 -12.34 2.00 32.47
C ASP A 99 -12.41 3.11 31.41
N THR A 100 -12.51 4.37 31.84
CA THR A 100 -12.51 5.54 30.94
C THR A 100 -11.19 5.64 30.17
N PHE A 101 -10.05 5.41 30.83
CA PHE A 101 -8.75 5.46 30.17
C PHE A 101 -8.58 4.34 29.13
N VAL A 102 -9.01 3.12 29.47
CA VAL A 102 -9.02 1.97 28.55
C VAL A 102 -9.93 2.26 27.35
N GLN A 103 -11.16 2.72 27.59
CA GLN A 103 -12.13 3.01 26.54
C GLN A 103 -11.64 4.11 25.58
N ASN A 104 -11.15 5.23 26.11
CA ASN A 104 -10.66 6.33 25.29
C ASN A 104 -9.42 5.94 24.47
N SER A 105 -8.50 5.18 25.08
CA SER A 105 -7.31 4.66 24.40
C SER A 105 -7.68 3.68 23.28
N PHE A 106 -8.68 2.82 23.51
CA PHE A 106 -9.22 1.91 22.49
C PHE A 106 -9.87 2.67 21.33
N LEU A 107 -10.76 3.62 21.60
CA LEU A 107 -11.41 4.43 20.56
C LEU A 107 -10.38 5.20 19.71
N PHE A 108 -9.35 5.74 20.36
CA PHE A 108 -8.25 6.40 19.68
C PHE A 108 -7.44 5.41 18.81
N GLU A 109 -7.11 4.22 19.33
CA GLU A 109 -6.42 3.17 18.57
C GLU A 109 -7.20 2.75 17.34
N VAL A 110 -8.51 2.51 17.47
CA VAL A 110 -9.41 2.15 16.36
C VAL A 110 -9.47 3.25 15.31
N ALA A 111 -9.61 4.51 15.71
CA ALA A 111 -9.63 5.64 14.77
C ALA A 111 -8.32 5.73 13.97
N VAL A 112 -7.17 5.64 14.66
CA VAL A 112 -5.85 5.66 14.01
C VAL A 112 -5.64 4.41 13.14
N TYR A 113 -6.15 3.25 13.54
CA TYR A 113 -6.08 2.00 12.76
C TYR A 113 -6.80 2.14 11.42
N ILE A 114 -8.04 2.67 11.43
CA ILE A 114 -8.84 2.89 10.21
C ILE A 114 -8.12 3.87 9.27
N LEU A 115 -7.66 5.00 9.79
CA LEU A 115 -6.94 6.01 9.00
C LEU A 115 -5.65 5.43 8.40
N SER A 116 -4.88 4.69 9.20
CA SER A 116 -3.65 4.02 8.75
C SER A 116 -3.94 2.98 7.68
N GLY A 117 -5.02 2.22 7.82
CA GLY A 117 -5.49 1.27 6.82
C GLY A 117 -5.81 1.96 5.49
N ILE A 118 -6.57 3.05 5.51
CA ILE A 118 -6.90 3.82 4.30
C ILE A 118 -5.63 4.29 3.59
N VAL A 119 -4.71 4.92 4.30
CA VAL A 119 -3.46 5.43 3.74
C VAL A 119 -2.58 4.29 3.20
N PHE A 120 -2.48 3.18 3.94
CA PHE A 120 -1.76 1.98 3.51
C PHE A 120 -2.34 1.43 2.20
N LEU A 121 -3.68 1.35 2.09
CA LEU A 121 -4.35 0.87 0.88
C LEU A 121 -4.16 1.81 -0.32
N MET A 122 -4.16 3.13 -0.09
CA MET A 122 -3.84 4.12 -1.14
C MET A 122 -2.40 3.98 -1.65
N TRP A 123 -1.46 3.70 -0.74
CA TRP A 123 -0.08 3.39 -1.11
C TRP A 123 0.00 2.06 -1.87
N LEU A 124 -0.65 1.00 -1.38
CA LEU A 124 -0.65 -0.33 -2.00
C LEU A 124 -1.23 -0.31 -3.41
N HIS A 125 -2.38 0.35 -3.59
CA HIS A 125 -2.98 0.57 -4.90
C HIS A 125 -1.96 1.15 -5.89
N ARG A 126 -1.17 2.13 -5.42
CA ARG A 126 -0.17 2.76 -6.27
C ARG A 126 1.03 1.88 -6.57
N ILE A 127 1.54 1.17 -5.57
CA ILE A 127 2.60 0.18 -5.75
C ILE A 127 2.18 -0.82 -6.83
N VAL A 128 0.97 -1.37 -6.74
CA VAL A 128 0.48 -2.34 -7.73
C VAL A 128 0.28 -1.71 -9.11
N ALA A 129 -0.19 -0.46 -9.18
CA ALA A 129 -0.34 0.26 -10.45
C ALA A 129 1.00 0.49 -11.16
N ASN A 130 2.07 0.72 -10.40
CA ASN A 130 3.41 0.94 -10.96
C ASN A 130 4.06 -0.34 -11.51
N ASN A 131 3.60 -1.54 -11.12
CA ASN A 131 4.23 -2.80 -11.54
C ASN A 131 4.33 -2.94 -13.08
N ARG A 132 3.29 -2.52 -13.81
CA ARG A 132 3.31 -2.57 -15.29
C ARG A 132 4.37 -1.64 -15.88
N ALA A 133 4.50 -0.43 -15.34
CA ALA A 133 5.52 0.53 -15.76
C ALA A 133 6.94 0.01 -15.48
N LEU A 134 7.10 -0.89 -14.51
CA LEU A 134 8.36 -1.55 -14.16
C LEU A 134 8.60 -2.85 -14.95
N GLY A 135 7.96 -3.04 -16.11
CA GLY A 135 8.18 -4.22 -16.96
C GLY A 135 7.56 -5.52 -16.42
N ALA A 136 6.68 -5.46 -15.42
CA ALA A 136 6.01 -6.66 -14.93
C ALA A 136 4.88 -7.08 -15.88
N LYS A 137 5.03 -8.28 -16.44
CA LYS A 137 4.09 -8.93 -17.36
C LYS A 137 3.29 -10.00 -16.62
N GLN A 138 2.12 -10.37 -17.16
CA GLN A 138 1.26 -11.43 -16.63
C GLN A 138 0.94 -11.25 -15.12
N LEU A 139 0.58 -10.02 -14.72
CA LEU A 139 0.19 -9.72 -13.35
C LEU A 139 -1.14 -10.40 -13.02
N VAL A 140 -1.21 -11.04 -11.84
CA VAL A 140 -2.43 -11.69 -11.35
C VAL A 140 -3.37 -10.67 -10.74
N TYR A 141 -2.83 -9.67 -10.04
CA TYR A 141 -3.61 -8.69 -9.31
C TYR A 141 -3.64 -7.32 -9.99
N THR A 142 -4.82 -6.72 -10.01
CA THR A 142 -5.02 -5.34 -10.48
C THR A 142 -4.97 -4.36 -9.30
N PRO A 143 -4.69 -3.07 -9.54
CA PRO A 143 -4.65 -2.05 -8.47
C PRO A 143 -5.96 -1.94 -7.68
N GLY A 144 -7.11 -2.05 -8.35
CA GLY A 144 -8.41 -2.03 -7.69
C GLY A 144 -8.63 -3.24 -6.78
N TRP A 145 -8.32 -4.45 -7.27
CA TRP A 145 -8.45 -5.67 -6.47
C TRP A 145 -7.40 -5.78 -5.36
N ALA A 146 -6.24 -5.13 -5.51
CA ALA A 146 -5.27 -5.00 -4.41
C ALA A 146 -5.87 -4.35 -3.16
N VAL A 147 -6.86 -3.46 -3.35
CA VAL A 147 -7.64 -2.85 -2.27
C VAL A 147 -8.89 -3.68 -1.95
N GLY A 148 -9.64 -4.10 -2.98
CA GLY A 148 -10.92 -4.81 -2.80
C GLY A 148 -10.81 -6.09 -1.97
N TRP A 149 -9.70 -6.82 -2.06
CA TRP A 149 -9.51 -8.06 -1.31
C TRP A 149 -9.50 -7.90 0.21
N TRP A 150 -9.27 -6.70 0.74
CA TRP A 150 -9.34 -6.42 2.18
C TRP A 150 -10.77 -6.44 2.74
N PHE A 151 -11.77 -6.28 1.87
CA PHE A 151 -13.17 -6.16 2.24
C PHE A 151 -13.99 -7.43 1.93
N VAL A 152 -13.38 -8.42 1.27
CA VAL A 152 -14.05 -9.69 0.96
C VAL A 152 -13.78 -10.69 2.10
N PRO A 153 -14.81 -11.14 2.84
CA PRO A 153 -14.65 -12.10 3.93
C PRO A 153 -13.92 -13.37 3.49
N PHE A 154 -13.07 -13.91 4.37
CA PHE A 154 -12.17 -15.06 4.18
C PHE A 154 -11.07 -14.84 3.14
N ALA A 155 -11.38 -14.22 2.00
CA ALA A 155 -10.37 -13.86 1.00
C ALA A 155 -9.38 -12.83 1.56
N ASN A 156 -9.83 -11.94 2.45
CA ASN A 156 -8.98 -10.98 3.17
C ASN A 156 -7.88 -11.63 4.03
N LEU A 157 -7.99 -12.91 4.37
CA LEU A 157 -6.98 -13.66 5.13
C LEU A 157 -5.84 -14.22 4.25
N VAL A 158 -6.01 -14.22 2.93
CA VAL A 158 -5.07 -14.89 1.99
C VAL A 158 -4.65 -13.98 0.83
N ARG A 159 -5.58 -13.22 0.26
CA ARG A 159 -5.32 -12.42 -0.93
C ARG A 159 -4.38 -11.24 -0.69
N PRO A 160 -4.47 -10.47 0.41
CA PRO A 160 -3.58 -9.32 0.58
C PRO A 160 -2.10 -9.68 0.65
N VAL A 161 -1.74 -10.77 1.35
CA VAL A 161 -0.34 -11.24 1.37
C VAL A 161 0.16 -11.65 -0.01
N GLN A 162 -0.70 -12.27 -0.82
CA GLN A 162 -0.36 -12.65 -2.20
C GLN A 162 -0.17 -11.43 -3.10
N VAL A 163 -0.97 -10.37 -2.91
CA VAL A 163 -0.83 -9.09 -3.64
C VAL A 163 0.50 -8.44 -3.32
N VAL A 164 0.86 -8.35 -2.02
CA VAL A 164 2.13 -7.76 -1.59
C VAL A 164 3.31 -8.61 -2.05
N ASP A 165 3.23 -9.94 -2.01
CA ASP A 165 4.26 -10.86 -2.54
C ASP A 165 4.44 -10.70 -4.06
N GLU A 166 3.35 -10.60 -4.83
CA GLU A 166 3.47 -10.35 -6.28
C GLU A 166 4.14 -8.99 -6.56
N ALA A 167 3.74 -7.93 -5.85
CA ALA A 167 4.33 -6.61 -6.00
C ALA A 167 5.81 -6.60 -5.60
N TRP A 168 6.18 -7.31 -4.54
CA TRP A 168 7.57 -7.44 -4.09
C TRP A 168 8.47 -8.08 -5.12
N ARG A 169 8.00 -9.18 -5.73
CA ARG A 169 8.71 -9.91 -6.79
C ARG A 169 8.74 -9.13 -8.10
N ALA A 170 7.68 -8.37 -8.42
CA ALA A 170 7.64 -7.51 -9.59
C ALA A 170 8.65 -6.35 -9.49
N ALA A 171 8.93 -5.88 -8.27
CA ALA A 171 9.88 -4.82 -7.97
C ALA A 171 11.34 -5.30 -7.85
N ASP A 172 11.68 -6.51 -8.31
CA ASP A 172 13.07 -6.98 -8.31
C ASP A 172 13.93 -6.21 -9.33
N PRO A 173 14.93 -5.41 -8.88
CA PRO A 173 15.76 -4.61 -9.78
C PRO A 173 16.71 -5.46 -10.63
N ALA A 174 16.98 -6.72 -10.26
CA ALA A 174 17.83 -7.61 -11.04
C ALA A 174 17.14 -8.15 -12.31
N VAL A 175 15.82 -7.95 -12.43
CA VAL A 175 15.01 -8.50 -13.53
C VAL A 175 14.28 -7.35 -14.23
N ALA A 176 14.72 -7.00 -15.44
CA ALA A 176 14.11 -5.94 -16.25
C ALA A 176 12.64 -6.26 -16.56
N ASP A 177 12.40 -7.42 -17.20
CA ASP A 177 11.06 -7.93 -17.51
C ASP A 177 10.72 -9.12 -16.61
N SER A 178 9.77 -8.93 -15.69
CA SER A 178 9.32 -10.05 -14.83
C SER A 178 8.06 -10.70 -15.40
N THR A 179 8.09 -12.01 -15.63
CA THR A 179 6.92 -12.82 -15.98
C THR A 179 6.37 -13.53 -14.74
N ARG A 180 5.22 -14.18 -14.86
CA ARG A 180 4.65 -14.94 -13.75
C ARG A 180 5.61 -16.04 -13.27
N ASP A 181 6.27 -16.73 -14.21
CA ASP A 181 7.16 -17.85 -13.90
C ASP A 181 8.50 -17.40 -13.32
N SER A 182 9.05 -16.25 -13.75
CA SER A 182 10.26 -15.71 -13.13
C SER A 182 9.97 -15.23 -11.71
N ARG A 183 8.82 -14.57 -11.48
CA ARG A 183 8.39 -14.19 -10.12
C ARG A 183 8.24 -15.41 -9.21
N ARG A 184 7.64 -16.51 -9.67
CA ARG A 184 7.48 -17.74 -8.86
C ARG A 184 8.81 -18.29 -8.33
N ARG A 185 9.89 -18.14 -9.10
CA ARG A 185 11.25 -18.60 -8.77
C ARG A 185 12.04 -17.62 -7.89
N SER A 186 11.62 -16.36 -7.78
CA SER A 186 12.30 -15.36 -6.95
C SER A 186 12.13 -15.66 -5.45
N GLY A 187 13.27 -15.71 -4.73
CA GLY A 187 13.37 -16.06 -3.33
C GLY A 187 13.34 -14.84 -2.42
N SER A 188 12.15 -14.45 -1.95
CA SER A 188 12.04 -13.52 -0.82
C SER A 188 10.70 -13.74 -0.13
N ARG A 189 10.70 -14.60 0.90
CA ARG A 189 9.48 -15.02 1.61
C ARG A 189 9.43 -14.56 3.07
N GLY A 190 10.57 -14.36 3.71
CA GLY A 190 10.66 -14.21 5.18
C GLY A 190 9.92 -12.99 5.73
N LEU A 191 10.19 -11.79 5.21
CA LEU A 191 9.60 -10.55 5.73
C LEU A 191 8.07 -10.51 5.57
N ILE A 192 7.58 -10.84 4.37
CA ILE A 192 6.15 -10.82 4.05
C ILE A 192 5.41 -11.93 4.80
N ALA A 193 5.99 -13.14 4.87
CA ALA A 193 5.41 -14.23 5.65
C ALA A 193 5.38 -13.90 7.16
N GLY A 194 6.45 -13.30 7.69
CA GLY A 194 6.53 -12.85 9.08
C GLY A 194 5.44 -11.83 9.40
N TRP A 195 5.36 -10.74 8.61
CA TRP A 195 4.32 -9.72 8.75
C TRP A 195 2.93 -10.34 8.81
N TRP A 196 2.61 -11.20 7.84
CA TRP A 196 1.28 -11.80 7.75
C TRP A 196 1.01 -12.78 8.90
N THR A 197 2.02 -13.56 9.31
CA THR A 197 1.91 -14.50 10.44
C THR A 197 1.59 -13.75 11.72
N PHE A 198 2.35 -12.69 12.04
CA PHE A 198 2.09 -11.87 13.23
C PHE A 198 0.73 -11.17 13.17
N TRP A 199 0.30 -10.72 11.99
CA TRP A 199 -1.02 -10.11 11.81
C TRP A 199 -2.14 -11.12 12.08
N ILE A 200 -2.06 -12.34 11.54
CA ILE A 200 -3.04 -13.41 11.78
C ILE A 200 -3.04 -13.83 13.24
N LEU A 201 -1.87 -14.03 13.85
CA LEU A 201 -1.78 -14.40 15.27
C LEU A 201 -2.38 -13.32 16.16
N GLY A 202 -2.08 -12.04 15.90
CA GLY A 202 -2.70 -10.91 16.59
C GLY A 202 -4.22 -10.88 16.41
N LEU A 203 -4.72 -11.14 15.20
CA LEU A 203 -6.15 -11.20 14.93
C LEU A 203 -6.83 -12.32 15.72
N VAL A 204 -6.32 -13.55 15.63
CA VAL A 204 -6.89 -14.72 16.31
C VAL A 204 -6.84 -14.56 17.83
N THR A 205 -5.73 -14.09 18.38
CA THR A 205 -5.60 -13.84 19.84
C THR A 205 -6.53 -12.73 20.32
N SER A 206 -6.77 -11.69 19.50
CA SER A 206 -7.72 -10.62 19.84
C SER A 206 -9.16 -11.11 19.98
N ILE A 207 -9.58 -12.11 19.19
CA ILE A 207 -10.90 -12.72 19.31
C ILE A 207 -11.01 -13.48 20.64
N GLY A 208 -9.95 -14.18 21.04
CA GLY A 208 -9.89 -14.87 22.34
C GLY A 208 -9.90 -13.93 23.55
N ALA A 209 -9.53 -12.66 23.38
CA ALA A 209 -9.64 -11.65 24.44
C ALA A 209 -11.09 -11.19 24.67
N ILE A 210 -12.00 -11.43 23.71
CA ILE A 210 -13.42 -11.14 23.84
C ILE A 210 -14.06 -12.27 24.64
N SER A 211 -13.93 -12.21 25.97
CA SER A 211 -14.61 -13.15 26.86
C SER A 211 -16.03 -12.63 27.18
N PRO A 212 -17.09 -13.44 27.00
CA PRO A 212 -18.45 -13.07 27.39
C PRO A 212 -18.66 -13.10 28.92
N ASN A 213 -17.72 -13.67 29.68
CA ASN A 213 -17.86 -13.95 31.11
C ASN A 213 -16.97 -13.08 32.01
N ASN A 214 -16.72 -11.81 31.64
CA ASN A 214 -15.82 -10.87 32.36
C ASN A 214 -16.36 -10.41 33.74
N VAL A 215 -17.17 -11.24 34.38
CA VAL A 215 -17.91 -10.94 35.60
C VAL A 215 -17.04 -11.14 36.85
N THR A 216 -15.96 -11.92 36.74
CA THR A 216 -15.05 -12.20 37.86
C THR A 216 -13.68 -11.52 37.68
N PRO A 217 -13.01 -11.07 38.77
CA PRO A 217 -11.68 -10.50 38.68
C PRO A 217 -10.63 -11.41 38.00
N SER A 218 -10.74 -12.74 38.17
CA SER A 218 -9.88 -13.72 37.49
C SER A 218 -10.14 -13.77 35.98
N SER A 219 -11.40 -13.81 35.55
CA SER A 219 -11.74 -13.74 34.12
C SER A 219 -11.30 -12.42 33.46
N LEU A 220 -11.32 -11.33 34.22
CA LEU A 220 -10.83 -10.03 33.77
C LEU A 220 -9.30 -10.01 33.62
N HIS A 221 -8.59 -10.63 34.56
CA HIS A 221 -7.13 -10.81 34.50
C HIS A 221 -6.73 -11.56 33.23
N ASP A 222 -7.30 -12.75 33.01
CA ASP A 222 -6.92 -13.62 31.89
C ASP A 222 -7.22 -13.00 30.53
N SER A 223 -8.41 -12.40 30.36
CA SER A 223 -8.76 -11.68 29.13
C SER A 223 -7.85 -10.47 28.88
N THR A 224 -7.42 -9.77 29.94
CA THR A 224 -6.48 -8.64 29.83
C THR A 224 -5.10 -9.11 29.39
N VAL A 225 -4.59 -10.23 29.94
CA VAL A 225 -3.32 -10.82 29.51
C VAL A 225 -3.37 -11.22 28.04
N VAL A 226 -4.44 -11.89 27.60
CA VAL A 226 -4.62 -12.27 26.19
C VAL A 226 -4.68 -11.04 25.28
N ALA A 227 -5.39 -9.98 25.70
CA ALA A 227 -5.45 -8.71 24.96
C ALA A 227 -4.07 -8.06 24.81
N MET A 228 -3.24 -8.09 25.85
CA MET A 228 -1.87 -7.56 25.81
C MET A 228 -0.97 -8.36 24.86
N VAL A 229 -1.05 -9.69 24.89
CA VAL A 229 -0.31 -10.55 23.95
C VAL A 229 -0.71 -10.24 22.51
N SER A 230 -2.01 -10.12 22.24
CA SER A 230 -2.54 -9.69 20.95
C SER A 230 -1.97 -8.33 20.50
N LEU A 231 -1.92 -7.34 21.40
CA LEU A 231 -1.36 -6.02 21.10
C LEU A 231 0.12 -6.09 20.70
N VAL A 232 0.93 -6.86 21.43
CA VAL A 232 2.36 -7.03 21.11
C VAL A 232 2.53 -7.67 19.72
N LEU A 233 1.75 -8.71 19.41
CA LEU A 233 1.78 -9.36 18.09
C LEU A 233 1.40 -8.38 16.97
N ARG A 234 0.36 -7.56 17.18
CA ARG A 234 -0.08 -6.56 16.21
C ARG A 234 0.93 -5.42 16.04
N ILE A 235 1.62 -4.99 17.11
CA ILE A 235 2.73 -4.03 17.05
C ILE A 235 3.86 -4.59 16.18
N ILE A 236 4.29 -5.83 16.41
CA ILE A 236 5.32 -6.49 15.60
C ILE A 236 4.88 -6.55 14.13
N ALA A 237 3.63 -6.96 13.86
CA ALA A 237 3.08 -6.97 12.51
C ALA A 237 3.17 -5.58 11.86
N CYS A 238 2.77 -4.51 12.56
CA CYS A 238 2.83 -3.16 12.01
C CYS A 238 4.26 -2.69 11.74
N LEU A 239 5.21 -2.97 12.62
CA LEU A 239 6.63 -2.66 12.38
C LEU A 239 7.14 -3.36 11.12
N LEU A 240 6.79 -4.64 10.91
CA LEU A 240 7.13 -5.35 9.68
C LEU A 240 6.42 -4.75 8.46
N ALA A 241 5.18 -4.29 8.60
CA ALA A 241 4.46 -3.57 7.53
C ALA A 241 5.16 -2.25 7.16
N ILE A 242 5.65 -1.47 8.13
CA ILE A 242 6.44 -0.26 7.89
C ILE A 242 7.71 -0.61 7.11
N VAL A 243 8.43 -1.66 7.51
CA VAL A 243 9.62 -2.14 6.79
C VAL A 243 9.26 -2.55 5.35
N ILE A 244 8.14 -3.25 5.14
CA ILE A 244 7.63 -3.58 3.80
C ILE A 244 7.35 -2.33 2.99
N VAL A 245 6.65 -1.34 3.55
CA VAL A 245 6.30 -0.09 2.87
C VAL A 245 7.54 0.65 2.38
N ILE A 246 8.52 0.82 3.26
CA ILE A 246 9.77 1.53 2.96
C ILE A 246 10.59 0.73 1.94
N THR A 247 10.79 -0.56 2.20
CA THR A 247 11.67 -1.40 1.37
C THR A 247 11.09 -1.63 -0.01
N LEU A 248 9.78 -1.90 -0.12
CA LEU A 248 9.14 -2.11 -1.42
C LEU A 248 9.15 -0.82 -2.26
N THR A 249 8.91 0.33 -1.63
CA THR A 249 9.01 1.63 -2.31
C THR A 249 10.42 1.89 -2.82
N ALA A 250 11.44 1.66 -1.99
CA ALA A 250 12.83 1.81 -2.41
C ALA A 250 13.21 0.84 -3.54
N ARG A 251 12.72 -0.40 -3.50
CA ARG A 251 12.93 -1.40 -4.57
C ARG A 251 12.31 -0.94 -5.89
N GLN A 252 11.06 -0.47 -5.88
CA GLN A 252 10.41 0.07 -7.08
C GLN A 252 11.16 1.27 -7.65
N GLN A 253 11.65 2.18 -6.79
CA GLN A 253 12.42 3.32 -7.24
C GLN A 253 13.74 2.91 -7.90
N ARG A 254 14.54 2.06 -7.25
CA ARG A 254 15.81 1.56 -7.81
C ARG A 254 15.59 0.86 -9.16
N LYS A 255 14.50 0.09 -9.28
CA LYS A 255 14.15 -0.56 -10.53
C LYS A 255 13.78 0.47 -11.61
N ALA A 256 12.98 1.47 -11.30
CA ALA A 256 12.67 2.56 -12.23
C ALA A 256 13.94 3.26 -12.72
N ASP A 257 14.85 3.61 -11.80
CA ASP A 257 16.11 4.27 -12.13
C ASP A 257 16.98 3.40 -13.05
N SER A 258 17.04 2.07 -12.79
CA SER A 258 17.76 1.13 -13.65
C SER A 258 17.17 1.02 -15.07
N LEU A 259 15.84 1.03 -15.19
CA LEU A 259 15.15 0.99 -16.48
C LEU A 259 15.34 2.30 -17.26
N HIS A 260 15.35 3.45 -16.59
CA HIS A 260 15.67 4.73 -17.21
C HIS A 260 17.11 4.74 -17.75
N ALA A 261 18.08 4.25 -16.96
CA ALA A 261 19.48 4.17 -17.39
C ALA A 261 19.66 3.21 -18.59
N SER A 262 19.13 1.98 -18.51
CA SER A 262 19.21 1.01 -19.61
C SER A 262 18.47 1.48 -20.85
N GLY A 263 17.32 2.12 -20.69
CA GLY A 263 16.54 2.72 -21.77
C GLY A 263 17.31 3.82 -22.49
N ALA A 264 17.93 4.74 -21.75
CA ALA A 264 18.75 5.80 -22.33
C ALA A 264 19.93 5.26 -23.14
N HIS A 265 20.60 4.21 -22.63
CA HIS A 265 21.68 3.54 -23.37
C HIS A 265 21.19 2.84 -24.64
N ALA A 266 20.09 2.10 -24.58
CA ALA A 266 19.52 1.43 -25.74
C ALA A 266 19.02 2.43 -26.80
N GLN A 267 18.42 3.55 -26.36
CA GLN A 267 17.94 4.62 -27.24
C GLN A 267 19.08 5.34 -27.95
N SER A 268 20.22 5.57 -27.29
CA SER A 268 21.41 6.13 -27.95
C SER A 268 21.98 5.22 -29.04
N ALA A 269 21.65 3.92 -29.03
CA ALA A 269 22.17 2.95 -29.98
C ALA A 269 21.17 2.58 -31.11
N ALA A 270 19.88 2.91 -30.97
CA ALA A 270 18.82 2.47 -31.88
C ALA A 270 18.34 3.60 -32.82
N ALA A 271 18.19 3.29 -34.12
CA ALA A 271 17.58 4.21 -35.08
C ALA A 271 16.04 4.18 -34.96
N PRO A 272 15.35 5.33 -35.14
CA PRO A 272 13.89 5.38 -35.12
C PRO A 272 13.28 4.56 -36.27
N PRO A 273 12.11 3.93 -36.06
CA PRO A 273 11.38 3.26 -37.13
C PRO A 273 10.94 4.25 -38.23
N PRO A 274 10.62 3.76 -39.44
CA PRO A 274 10.15 4.63 -40.52
C PRO A 274 8.83 5.34 -40.16
N PRO A 275 8.58 6.56 -40.66
CA PRO A 275 7.36 7.32 -40.40
C PRO A 275 6.08 6.54 -40.72
N LEU A 276 5.02 6.76 -39.92
CA LEU A 276 3.69 6.24 -40.26
C LEU A 276 3.18 6.99 -41.49
N LEU A 277 3.11 6.31 -42.64
CA LEU A 277 2.54 6.88 -43.85
C LEU A 277 1.02 7.05 -43.66
N PRO A 278 0.42 8.15 -44.16
CA PRO A 278 -1.04 8.27 -44.18
C PRO A 278 -1.63 7.11 -44.98
N PRO A 279 -2.86 6.67 -44.66
CA PRO A 279 -3.50 5.61 -45.42
C PRO A 279 -3.65 6.11 -46.85
N SER A 280 -3.09 5.37 -47.80
CA SER A 280 -3.22 5.67 -49.23
C SER A 280 -4.71 5.74 -49.56
N VAL A 281 -5.18 6.95 -49.88
CA VAL A 281 -6.54 7.24 -50.36
C VAL A 281 -6.68 6.72 -51.78
#